data_AF-A0A1H4XQE9-F1
#
_entry.id   AF-A0A1H4XQE9-F1
#
_cell.length_a   1.000
_cell.length_b   1.000
_cell.length_c   1.000
_cell.angle_alpha   90.00
_cell.angle_beta   90.00
_cell.angle_gamma   90.00
#
_symmetry.space_group_name_H-M   'P 1'
#
loop_
_entity.id
_entity.type
_entity.pdbx_description
1 polymer ?
#
loop_
_entity_poly.entity_id
_entity_poly.type
_entity_poly.pdbx_seq_one_letter_code
_entity_poly.pdbx_strand_id
1 'polypeptide(L)'
;MPELANHTWDEAFEAVIRPFLPYLDPGEKLTDDSPLKELGLDSMGTIELLAALESAYSVRFLDDALKLENFASPDILWNTLITKTESA
;
A
#
# COMPACT_ATOMS: atom_id res chain seq x y z
N MET A 1 -2.11 -26.58 -8.87
CA MET A 1 -0.89 -25.75 -8.95
C MET A 1 -1.35 -24.33 -8.68
N PRO A 2 -1.01 -23.65 -7.58
CA PRO A 2 -1.37 -22.26 -7.46
C PRO A 2 -0.42 -21.49 -8.37
N GLU A 3 -0.99 -20.84 -9.38
CA GLU A 3 -0.29 -19.94 -10.27
C GLU A 3 0.42 -18.88 -9.44
N LEU A 4 1.68 -18.66 -9.79
CA LEU A 4 2.56 -17.64 -9.25
C LEU A 4 1.77 -16.34 -9.23
N ALA A 5 1.42 -15.89 -8.02
CA ALA A 5 0.86 -14.59 -7.86
C ALA A 5 1.98 -13.62 -8.25
N ASN A 6 1.87 -13.02 -9.43
CA ASN A 6 2.76 -11.98 -9.90
C ASN A 6 2.48 -10.74 -9.04
N HIS A 7 2.92 -10.76 -7.79
CA HIS A 7 2.87 -9.59 -6.92
C HIS A 7 3.93 -8.61 -7.41
N THR A 8 3.50 -7.40 -7.76
CA THR A 8 4.41 -6.29 -8.05
C THR A 8 5.14 -5.85 -6.77
N TRP A 9 4.59 -6.14 -5.58
CA TRP A 9 5.08 -5.74 -4.26
C TRP A 9 5.62 -6.90 -3.40
N ASP A 10 6.46 -6.55 -2.41
CA ASP A 10 7.04 -7.51 -1.46
C ASP A 10 6.09 -7.88 -0.30
N GLU A 11 6.35 -9.02 0.36
CA GLU A 11 5.57 -9.50 1.50
C GLU A 11 5.51 -8.49 2.67
N ALA A 12 6.59 -7.73 2.88
CA ALA A 12 6.65 -6.70 3.90
C ALA A 12 5.67 -5.55 3.63
N PHE A 13 5.50 -5.15 2.37
CA PHE A 13 4.52 -4.13 2.00
C PHE A 13 3.11 -4.60 2.31
N GLU A 14 2.77 -5.82 1.89
CA GLU A 14 1.45 -6.40 2.12
C GLU A 14 1.14 -6.51 3.62
N ALA A 15 2.13 -6.93 4.42
CA ALA A 15 2.00 -7.00 5.87
C ALA A 15 1.77 -5.63 6.52
N VAL A 16 2.33 -4.56 5.96
CA VAL A 16 2.11 -3.17 6.43
C VAL A 16 0.73 -2.66 6.04
N ILE A 17 0.23 -2.95 4.84
CA ILE A 17 -1.05 -2.40 4.36
C ILE A 17 -2.26 -3.16 4.91
N ARG A 18 -2.17 -4.49 5.09
CA ARG A 18 -3.29 -5.34 5.55
C ARG A 18 -4.00 -4.84 6.82
N PRO A 19 -3.30 -4.38 7.88
CA PRO A 19 -3.93 -3.80 9.07
C PRO A 19 -4.82 -2.59 8.80
N PHE A 20 -4.56 -1.85 7.72
CA PHE A 20 -5.34 -0.66 7.31
C PHE A 20 -6.52 -1.00 6.39
N LEU A 21 -6.72 -2.28 6.07
CA LEU A 21 -7.77 -2.77 5.18
C LEU A 21 -8.73 -3.67 5.97
N PRO A 22 -9.55 -3.11 6.89
CA PRO A 22 -10.43 -3.89 7.76
C PRO A 22 -11.51 -4.67 7.01
N TYR A 23 -11.84 -4.29 5.77
CA TYR A 23 -12.81 -5.00 4.95
C TYR A 23 -12.17 -6.08 4.06
N LEU A 24 -10.84 -6.20 4.05
CA LEU A 24 -10.15 -7.31 3.41
C LEU A 24 -10.08 -8.50 4.38
N ASP A 25 -10.65 -9.63 3.98
CA ASP A 25 -10.60 -10.85 4.78
C ASP A 25 -9.13 -11.33 4.92
N PRO A 26 -8.69 -11.82 6.09
CA PRO A 26 -7.30 -12.27 6.28
C PRO A 26 -6.90 -13.42 5.34
N GLY A 27 -7.87 -14.22 4.89
CA GLY A 27 -7.68 -15.28 3.89
C GLY A 27 -7.91 -14.84 2.45
N GLU A 28 -8.43 -13.63 2.23
CA GLU A 28 -8.61 -13.04 0.90
C GLU A 28 -7.24 -12.59 0.36
N LYS A 29 -7.05 -12.75 -0.95
CA LYS A 29 -5.87 -12.22 -1.62
C LYS A 29 -6.12 -10.78 -2.06
N LEU A 30 -5.17 -9.91 -1.74
CA LEU A 30 -5.17 -8.56 -2.28
C LEU A 30 -4.73 -8.61 -3.76
N THR A 31 -5.54 -8.03 -4.65
CA THR A 31 -5.23 -7.92 -6.08
C THR A 31 -4.65 -6.54 -6.41
N ASP A 32 -3.94 -6.42 -7.52
CA ASP A 32 -3.32 -5.17 -8.00
C ASP A 32 -4.35 -4.04 -8.24
N ASP A 33 -5.53 -4.39 -8.73
CA ASP A 33 -6.66 -3.49 -8.99
C ASP A 33 -7.58 -3.31 -7.77
N SER A 34 -7.23 -3.90 -6.61
CA SER A 34 -8.07 -3.81 -5.41
C SER A 34 -8.23 -2.37 -4.93
N PRO A 35 -9.47 -1.85 -4.82
CA PRO A 35 -9.71 -0.48 -4.39
C PRO A 35 -9.48 -0.32 -2.88
N LEU A 36 -8.32 0.21 -2.48
CA LEU A 36 -7.92 0.31 -1.06
C LEU A 36 -8.95 1.09 -0.23
N LYS A 37 -9.56 2.13 -0.82
CA LYS A 37 -10.64 2.90 -0.18
C LYS A 37 -11.88 2.07 0.14
N GLU A 38 -12.30 1.20 -0.79
CA GLU A 38 -13.45 0.32 -0.55
C GLU A 38 -13.11 -0.78 0.45
N LEU A 39 -11.82 -1.11 0.59
CA LEU A 39 -11.29 -2.02 1.60
C LEU A 39 -11.12 -1.39 3.00
N GLY A 40 -11.42 -0.09 3.15
CA GLY A 40 -11.49 0.60 4.44
C GLY A 40 -10.36 1.58 4.69
N LEU A 41 -9.54 1.88 3.67
CA LEU A 41 -8.52 2.91 3.76
C LEU A 41 -9.15 4.31 3.74
N ASP A 42 -9.34 4.88 4.92
CA ASP A 42 -9.82 6.26 5.11
C ASP A 42 -8.68 7.29 5.13
N SER A 43 -9.01 8.59 5.25
CA SER A 43 -8.02 9.67 5.30
C SER A 43 -7.00 9.55 6.45
N MET A 44 -7.45 9.15 7.65
CA MET A 44 -6.54 8.90 8.77
C MET A 44 -5.67 7.65 8.53
N GLY A 45 -6.29 6.55 8.07
CA GLY A 45 -5.59 5.32 7.74
C GLY A 45 -4.52 5.52 6.65
N THR A 46 -4.77 6.43 5.70
CA THR A 46 -3.79 6.81 4.67
C THR A 46 -2.53 7.45 5.28
N ILE A 47 -2.70 8.38 6.22
CA ILE A 47 -1.57 9.05 6.88
C ILE A 47 -0.78 8.06 7.74
N GLU A 48 -1.47 7.20 8.49
CA GLU A 48 -0.81 6.16 9.30
C GLU A 48 -0.10 5.12 8.42
N LEU A 49 -0.72 4.72 7.31
CA LEU A 49 -0.12 3.82 6.33
C LEU A 49 1.17 4.39 5.76
N LEU A 50 1.17 5.67 5.40
CA LEU A 50 2.39 6.35 4.93
C LEU A 50 3.48 6.30 5.97
N ALA A 51 3.20 6.70 7.21
CA ALA A 51 4.18 6.66 8.29
C ALA A 51 4.72 5.23 8.55
N ALA A 52 3.85 4.22 8.45
CA ALA A 52 4.24 2.82 8.59
C ALA A 52 5.18 2.36 7.46
N LEU A 53 4.88 2.75 6.22
CA LEU A 53 5.73 2.47 5.06
C LEU A 53 7.08 3.22 5.14
N GLU A 54 7.07 4.49 5.50
CA GLU A 54 8.29 5.29 5.74
C GLU A 54 9.20 4.63 6.77
N SER A 55 8.61 4.20 7.89
CA SER A 55 9.34 3.50 8.95
C SER A 55 9.84 2.12 8.51
N ALA A 56 9.04 1.37 7.75
CA ALA A 56 9.40 0.01 7.33
C ALA A 56 10.53 0.01 6.29
N TYR A 57 10.51 0.98 5.37
CA TYR A 57 11.47 1.08 4.27
C TYR A 57 12.58 2.11 4.54
N SER A 58 12.53 2.85 5.66
CA SER A 58 13.46 3.96 5.98
C SER A 58 13.51 5.00 4.85
N VAL A 59 12.34 5.36 4.34
CA VAL A 59 12.15 6.33 3.28
C VAL A 59 11.20 7.44 3.72
N ARG A 60 11.17 8.55 2.98
CA ARG A 60 10.20 9.62 3.16
C ARG A 60 9.41 9.84 1.87
N PHE A 61 8.08 9.93 1.97
CA PHE A 61 7.23 10.24 0.83
C PHE A 61 7.29 11.73 0.47
N LEU A 62 7.39 11.99 -0.83
CA LEU A 62 7.35 13.35 -1.38
C LEU A 62 5.93 13.91 -1.36
N ASP A 63 5.77 15.24 -1.41
CA ASP A 63 4.46 15.91 -1.48
C ASP A 63 3.58 15.37 -2.63
N ASP A 64 4.19 15.00 -3.76
CA ASP A 64 3.48 14.46 -4.92
C ASP A 64 2.94 13.03 -4.70
N ALA A 65 3.46 12.31 -3.69
CA ALA A 65 2.98 10.99 -3.30
C ALA A 65 1.67 11.04 -2.51
N LEU A 66 1.37 12.15 -1.83
CA LEU A 66 0.20 12.33 -0.95
C LEU A 66 -1.14 12.52 -1.70
N LYS A 67 -1.19 12.22 -3.00
CA LYS A 67 -2.42 12.34 -3.80
C LYS A 67 -3.29 11.11 -3.67
N LEU A 68 -4.60 11.32 -3.53
CA LEU A 68 -5.60 10.24 -3.41
C LEU A 68 -5.53 9.20 -4.53
N GLU A 69 -5.15 9.60 -5.75
CA GLU A 69 -4.93 8.71 -6.89
C GLU A 69 -3.83 7.68 -6.64
N ASN A 70 -2.81 8.02 -5.84
CA ASN A 70 -1.71 7.11 -5.50
C ASN A 70 -2.13 6.03 -4.50
N PHE A 71 -3.25 6.22 -3.80
CA PHE A 71 -3.84 5.28 -2.85
C PHE A 71 -5.08 4.59 -3.41
N ALA A 72 -5.30 4.66 -4.73
CA ALA A 72 -6.44 4.03 -5.36
C ALA A 72 -6.33 2.50 -5.29
N SER A 73 -5.14 1.96 -5.57
CA SER A 73 -4.87 0.52 -5.58
C SER A 73 -3.47 0.21 -5.02
N PRO A 74 -3.22 -1.03 -4.54
CA PRO A 74 -1.92 -1.42 -3.99
C PRO A 74 -0.79 -1.37 -5.01
N ASP A 75 -1.06 -1.63 -6.29
CA ASP A 75 -0.06 -1.52 -7.36
C ASP A 75 0.43 -0.08 -7.53
N ILE A 76 -0.51 0.88 -7.55
CA ILE A 76 -0.18 2.31 -7.66
C ILE A 76 0.58 2.78 -6.41
N LEU A 77 0.15 2.33 -5.22
CA LEU A 77 0.80 2.68 -3.96
C LEU A 77 2.23 2.13 -3.90
N TRP A 78 2.43 0.90 -4.34
CA TRP A 78 3.75 0.30 -4.44
C TRP A 78 4.65 1.05 -5.43
N ASN A 79 4.13 1.38 -6.62
CA ASN A 79 4.86 2.17 -7.60
C ASN A 79 5.22 3.57 -7.04
N THR A 80 4.32 4.17 -6.27
CA THR A 80 4.53 5.44 -5.56
C THR A 80 5.65 5.31 -4.53
N LEU A 81 5.68 4.22 -3.77
CA LEU A 81 6.75 3.94 -2.81
C LEU A 81 8.11 3.86 -3.50
N ILE A 82 8.24 3.17 -4.64
CA ILE A 82 9.55 3.00 -5.28
C ILE A 82 9.99 4.20 -6.13
N THR A 83 9.07 5.07 -6.55
CA THR A 83 9.38 6.21 -7.45
C THR A 83 9.29 7.59 -6.79
N LYS A 84 8.45 7.75 -5.76
CA LYS A 84 8.14 9.05 -5.12
C LYS A 84 8.56 9.09 -3.66
N THR A 85 9.62 8.37 -3.31
CA THR A 85 10.25 8.46 -2.00
C THR A 85 11.72 8.82 -2.11
N GLU A 86 12.24 9.46 -1.06
CA GLU A 86 13.66 9.69 -0.86
C GLU A 86 14.15 8.96 0.39
N SER A 87 15.45 8.72 0.49
CA SER A 87 16.06 8.15 1.71
C SER A 87 15.81 9.09 2.89
N ALA A 88 15.23 8.58 3.98
CA ALA A 88 14.90 9.38 5.18
C ALA A 88 16.13 9.80 5.99
#